data_AF-A0A835F7N8-F1
#
_entry.id   AF-A0A835F7N8-F1
#
_cell.length_a   1.000
_cell.length_b   1.000
_cell.length_c   1.000
_cell.angle_alpha   90.00
_cell.angle_beta   90.00
_cell.angle_gamma   90.00
#
_symmetry.space_group_name_H-M   'P 1'
#
loop_
_entity.id
_entity.type
_entity.pdbx_description
1 polymer ?
#
loop_
_entity_poly.entity_id
_entity_poly.type
_entity_poly.pdbx_seq_one_letter_code
_entity_poly.pdbx_strand_id
1 'polypeptide(L)' 'MKFYMEEVVQTMKLAMWCLQVDSGRRPSMSTVIRALEGVTSVEAPADCTFVSSFASSNANAVALTSSYVPSKSHLSGPR' A
#
# COMPACT_ATOMS: atom_id res chain seq x y z
N MET A 1 1.46 19.18 -21.50
CA MET A 1 1.02 17.76 -21.45
C MET A 1 1.98 16.83 -20.73
N LYS A 2 3.33 16.97 -20.83
CA LYS A 2 4.28 16.05 -20.16
C LYS A 2 4.19 16.04 -18.62
N PHE A 3 4.08 17.22 -17.99
CA PHE A 3 3.98 17.35 -16.52
C PHE A 3 2.79 16.61 -15.89
N TYR A 4 1.68 16.49 -16.61
CA TYR A 4 0.48 15.81 -16.09
C TYR A 4 0.72 14.32 -15.84
N MET A 5 1.53 13.68 -16.70
CA MET A 5 1.85 12.26 -16.54
C MET A 5 2.78 12.03 -15.36
N GLU A 6 3.72 12.95 -15.09
CA GLU A 6 4.62 12.86 -13.93
C GLU A 6 3.85 13.00 -12.61
N GLU A 7 2.90 13.94 -12.52
CA GLU A 7 2.01 14.08 -11.36
C GLU A 7 1.13 12.84 -11.15
N VAL A 8 0.56 12.29 -12.22
CA VAL A 8 -0.23 11.06 -12.17
C VAL A 8 0.62 9.86 -11.71
N VAL A 9 1.84 9.73 -12.22
CA VAL A 9 2.76 8.65 -11.81
C VAL A 9 3.13 8.80 -10.33
N GLN A 10 3.38 10.02 -9.86
CA GLN A 10 3.75 10.27 -8.48
C GLN A 10 2.59 9.99 -7.51
N THR A 11 1.39 10.45 -7.85
CA THR A 11 0.17 10.17 -7.05
C THR A 11 -0.15 8.69 -7.04
N MET A 12 0.03 7.98 -8.16
CA MET A 12 -0.16 6.53 -8.23
C MET A 12 0.87 5.78 -7.37
N LYS A 13 2.15 6.20 -7.37
CA LYS A 13 3.17 5.64 -6.46
C LYS A 13 2.82 5.83 -4.99
N LEU A 14 2.31 7.01 -4.61
CA LEU A 14 1.88 7.29 -3.24
C LEU A 14 0.68 6.41 -2.85
N ALA A 15 -0.32 6.29 -3.73
CA ALA A 15 -1.46 5.40 -3.51
C ALA A 15 -0.99 3.95 -3.32
N MET A 16 -0.05 3.51 -4.15
CA MET A 16 0.53 2.17 -4.06
C MET A 16 1.25 1.94 -2.74
N TRP A 17 1.99 2.93 -2.23
CA TRP A 17 2.68 2.85 -0.94
C TRP A 17 1.70 2.69 0.24
N CYS A 18 0.57 3.40 0.20
CA CYS A 18 -0.49 3.30 1.21
C CYS A 18 -1.25 1.96 1.18
N LEU A 19 -1.35 1.34 0.00
CA LEU A 19 -2.11 0.11 -0.23
C LEU A 19 -1.29 -1.18 -0.06
N GLN A 20 -0.03 -1.10 0.37
CA GLN A 20 0.83 -2.27 0.57
C GLN A 20 0.22 -3.32 1.51
N VAL A 21 0.44 -4.59 1.19
CA VAL A 21 -0.04 -5.73 2.01
C VAL A 21 0.61 -5.72 3.39
N ASP A 22 1.92 -5.46 3.46
CA ASP A 22 2.64 -5.32 4.72
C ASP A 22 2.29 -3.98 5.38
N SER A 23 1.53 -4.04 6.49
CA SER A 23 1.15 -2.85 7.26
C SER A 23 2.33 -2.11 7.87
N GLY A 24 3.45 -2.79 8.15
CA GLY A 24 4.65 -2.17 8.74
C GLY A 24 5.40 -1.25 7.78
N ARG A 25 5.16 -1.40 6.48
CA ARG A 25 5.77 -0.58 5.42
C ARG A 25 4.88 0.57 4.95
N ARG A 26 3.62 0.61 5.40
CA ARG A 26 2.69 1.71 5.08
C ARG A 26 3.17 3.01 5.73
N PRO A 27 3.13 4.14 5.01
CA PRO A 27 3.52 5.42 5.56
C PRO A 27 2.53 5.89 6.64
N SER A 28 3.04 6.64 7.61
CA SER A 28 2.18 7.39 8.53
C SER A 28 1.47 8.54 7.79
N MET A 29 0.34 9.02 8.31
CA MET A 29 -0.38 10.13 7.70
C MET A 29 0.46 11.42 7.58
N SER A 30 1.35 11.69 8.53
CA SER A 30 2.26 12.84 8.44
C SER A 30 3.27 12.68 7.30
N THR A 31 3.75 11.46 7.06
CA THR A 31 4.61 11.14 5.91
C THR A 31 3.86 11.31 4.57
N VAL A 32 2.61 10.86 4.50
CA VAL A 32 1.76 11.02 3.30
C VAL A 32 1.55 12.49 2.96
N ILE A 33 1.24 13.32 3.97
CA ILE A 33 1.05 14.78 3.78
C ILE A 33 2.33 15.43 3.29
N ARG A 34 3.48 15.13 3.91
CA ARG A 34 4.77 15.65 3.46
C ARG A 34 5.13 15.23 2.02
N ALA A 35 4.68 14.05 1.58
CA ALA A 35 4.86 13.61 0.20
C ALA A 35 3.96 14.38 -0.78
N LEU A 36 2.70 14.66 -0.39
CA LEU A 36 1.77 15.49 -1.18
C LEU A 36 2.21 16.96 -1.26
N GLU A 37 2.84 17.47 -0.21
CA GLU A 37 3.43 18.82 -0.16
C GLU A 37 4.75 18.91 -0.93
N GLY A 38 5.28 17.79 -1.45
CA GLY A 38 6.55 17.76 -2.17
C GLY A 38 7.80 17.86 -1.28
N VAL A 39 7.64 17.80 0.04
CA VAL A 39 8.73 17.89 1.03
C VAL A 39 9.52 16.58 1.11
N THR A 40 8.88 15.44 0.84
CA THR A 40 9.52 14.12 0.85
C THR A 40 9.24 13.39 -0.46
N SER A 41 10.27 12.84 -1.10
CA SER A 41 10.09 11.98 -2.27
C SER A 41 9.32 10.72 -1.86
N VAL A 42 8.33 10.33 -2.68
CA VAL A 42 7.69 9.01 -2.56
C VAL A 42 8.77 7.99 -2.88
N GLU A 43 9.28 7.31 -1.85
CA GLU A 43 10.27 6.29 -2.11
C GLU A 43 9.58 5.18 -2.89
N ALA A 44 10.04 4.97 -4.12
CA ALA A 44 9.39 4.04 -5.03
C ALA A 44 9.39 2.68 -4.34
N PRO A 45 8.23 2.12 -4.00
CA PRO A 45 8.19 0.85 -3.32
C PRO A 45 8.72 -0.19 -4.31
N ALA A 46 9.96 -0.62 -4.08
CA ALA A 46 10.68 -1.54 -4.97
C ALA A 46 9.84 -2.79 -5.28
N ASP A 47 9.01 -3.20 -4.31
CA ASP A 47 8.13 -4.36 -4.42
C ASP A 47 6.78 -4.04 -3.75
N CYS A 48 5.95 -3.24 -4.41
CA CYS A 48 4.54 -3.15 -4.03
C CYS A 48 3.83 -4.45 -4.44
N THR A 49 3.93 -5.49 -3.62
CA THR A 49 3.19 -6.74 -3.83
C THR A 49 1.72 -6.46 -3.55
N PHE A 50 0.94 -6.16 -4.58
CA PHE A 50 -0.52 -6.12 -4.49
C PHE A 50 -1.04 -7.55 -4.59
N VAL A 51 -1.81 -7.99 -3.60
CA VAL A 51 -2.68 -9.16 -3.82
C VAL A 51 -3.79 -8.71 -4.74
N SER A 52 -3.78 -9.18 -6.00
CA SER A 52 -4.90 -9.02 -6.92
C SER A 52 -6.09 -9.82 -6.39
N SER A 53 -6.89 -9.22 -5.51
CA SER A 53 -8.07 -9.86 -4.92
C SER A 53 -9.31 -9.78 -5.83
N PHE A 54 -9.14 -9.74 -7.16
CA PHE A 54 -10.28 -9.82 -8.10
C PHE A 54 -10.31 -11.09 -8.95
N ALA A 55 -9.38 -12.04 -8.76
CA ALA A 55 -9.48 -13.35 -9.40
C ALA A 55 -10.56 -14.21 -8.73
N SER A 56 -11.83 -13.91 -9.03
CA SER A 56 -12.88 -14.91 -8.92
C SER A 56 -12.64 -15.98 -10.00
N SER A 57 -12.65 -17.24 -9.58
CA SER A 57 -12.59 -18.48 -10.37
C SER A 57 -11.29 -18.77 -11.16
N ASN A 58 -10.37 -19.52 -10.56
CA ASN A 58 -10.22 -20.95 -10.88
C ASN A 58 -9.13 -21.61 -10.03
N ALA A 59 -9.40 -22.87 -9.69
CA ALA A 59 -8.55 -23.73 -8.88
C ALA A 59 -7.11 -23.83 -9.41
N ASN A 60 -6.16 -24.00 -8.48
CA ASN A 60 -4.74 -24.34 -8.68
C ASN A 60 -3.79 -23.17 -8.97
N ALA A 61 -3.72 -22.20 -8.05
CA ALA A 61 -2.50 -21.43 -7.84
C ALA A 61 -1.95 -21.78 -6.46
N VAL A 62 -0.82 -22.47 -6.47
CA VAL A 62 -0.07 -22.90 -5.29
C VAL A 62 0.08 -21.73 -4.32
N ALA A 63 -0.36 -22.00 -3.10
CA ALA A 63 -0.11 -21.27 -1.87
C ALA A 63 1.19 -20.43 -1.87
N LEU A 64 1.09 -19.16 -2.28
CA LEU A 64 1.89 -18.12 -1.67
C LEU A 64 1.15 -17.73 -0.40
N THR A 65 1.32 -18.58 0.63
CA THR A 65 0.90 -18.28 1.99
C THR A 65 1.67 -17.04 2.47
N SER A 66 1.15 -15.86 2.20
CA SER A 66 1.45 -14.69 3.00
C SER A 66 0.95 -15.02 4.40
N SER A 67 1.88 -15.38 5.29
CA SER A 67 1.63 -15.76 6.67
C SER A 67 1.23 -14.56 7.54
N TYR A 68 0.51 -13.59 6.98
CA TYR A 68 -0.01 -12.47 7.75
C TYR A 68 -1.06 -12.98 8.72
N VAL A 69 -0.62 -13.33 9.92
CA VAL A 69 -1.48 -13.48 11.09
C VAL A 69 -1.81 -12.06 11.53
N PRO A 70 -3.08 -11.62 11.46
CA PRO A 70 -3.44 -10.31 11.97
C PRO A 70 -3.14 -10.33 13.46
N SER A 71 -2.13 -9.56 13.90
CA SER A 71 -1.90 -9.35 15.33
C SER A 71 -3.18 -8.78 15.90
N LYS A 72 -3.80 -9.50 16.85
CA LYS A 72 -5.03 -9.09 17.54
C LYS A 72 -4.87 -7.65 18.00
N SER A 73 -5.54 -6.74 17.31
CA SER A 73 -5.71 -5.38 17.78
C SER A 73 -6.47 -5.46 19.10
N HIS A 74 -5.81 -5.08 20.19
CA HIS A 74 -6.44 -4.69 21.44
C HIS A 74 -7.29 -3.45 21.17
N LEU A 75 -8.42 -3.62 20.48
CA LEU A 75 -9.48 -2.64 20.48
C LEU A 75 -9.96 -2.59 21.94
N SER A 76 -9.63 -1.47 22.59
CA SER A 76 -10.01 -1.14 23.95
C SER A 76 -11.48 -1.53 24.17
N GLY A 77 -11.74 -2.17 25.31
CA GLY A 77 -12.94 -2.94 25.63
C GLY A 77 -14.28 -2.18 25.60
N PRO A 78 -15.33 -2.76 26.21
CA PRO A 78 -16.71 -2.32 25.99
C PRO A 78 -16.95 -0.87 26.40
N ARG A 79 -17.79 -0.17 25.63
CA ARG A 79 -18.33 1.15 25.96
C ARG A 79 -19.28 1.08 27.15
#